data_AF-A0A7C2JBB6-F1
#
_entry.id   AF-A0A7C2JBB6-F1
#
_cell.length_a   1.000
_cell.length_b   1.000
_cell.length_c   1.000
_cell.angle_alpha   90.00
_cell.angle_beta   90.00
_cell.angle_gamma   90.00
#
_symmetry.space_group_name_H-M   'P 1'
#
loop_
_entity.id
_entity.type
_entity.pdbx_description
1 polymer ?
#
loop_
_entity_poly.entity_id
_entity_poly.type
_entity_poly.pdbx_seq_one_letter_code
_entity_poly.pdbx_strand_id
1 'polypeptide(L)'
;MANQQATIAVAAPRPLISRHTREILANYAYLLPAAICLGGTVLFPILKAMHMSLYHHVLIRPQDYRFIGLGNYVRMVQDPTFWLTLKNSFIWVFWSVSLQFFFGFLMALLLNGQFKGRAIFRTINLLPWIIPGVVVALIWEYIYQPNYGPLNDLLRRVGWMREPVAWLSDPGLAMPAVVLTNIWRGIPFFAIMILAGLQAIPDEIYEAATVDGAGVIQRFWSVTLPMLRPIIVVATATRIIWTFNYADLIFVMTSGGPANATQITSTYTLLQAYSDLDFGYAATLSVILLVIMLVFTALYLKLTKGVESVAG
;
A
#
# COMPACT_ATOMS: atom_id res chain seq x y z
N MET A 1 81.80 25.26 24.90
CA MET A 1 81.01 24.07 24.51
C MET A 1 79.57 24.29 24.95
N ALA A 2 78.67 24.59 24.01
CA ALA A 2 77.23 24.43 24.18
C ALA A 2 76.63 24.33 22.77
N ASN A 3 76.15 23.13 22.44
CA ASN A 3 75.72 22.70 21.12
C ASN A 3 74.24 23.10 20.93
N GLN A 4 73.97 24.19 20.20
CA GLN A 4 72.61 24.54 19.78
C GLN A 4 72.26 23.72 18.54
N GLN A 5 71.59 22.58 18.74
CA GLN A 5 70.94 21.85 17.66
C GLN A 5 69.71 22.65 17.21
N ALA A 6 69.82 23.26 16.02
CA ALA A 6 68.69 23.87 15.34
C ALA A 6 67.75 22.77 14.83
N THR A 7 66.61 22.60 15.48
CA THR A 7 65.55 21.69 15.03
C THR A 7 64.92 22.27 13.77
N ILE A 8 65.20 21.67 12.61
CA ILE A 8 64.56 22.02 11.35
C ILE A 8 63.10 21.57 11.42
N ALA A 9 62.16 22.52 11.54
CA ALA A 9 60.74 22.23 11.46
C ALA A 9 60.39 21.83 10.02
N VAL A 10 60.18 20.53 9.79
CA VAL A 10 59.68 20.00 8.52
C VAL A 10 58.23 20.44 8.38
N ALA A 11 57.94 21.34 7.42
CA ALA A 11 56.59 21.79 7.14
C ALA A 11 55.73 20.59 6.70
N ALA A 12 54.68 20.27 7.47
CA ALA A 12 53.76 19.20 7.13
C ALA A 12 53.09 19.47 5.76
N PRO A 13 52.92 18.45 4.90
CA PRO A 13 52.31 18.63 3.60
C PRO A 13 50.89 19.15 3.75
N ARG A 14 50.58 20.27 3.07
CA ARG A 14 49.22 20.81 3.03
C ARG A 14 48.31 19.77 2.36
N PRO A 15 47.18 19.39 2.99
CA PRO A 15 46.27 18.42 2.38
C PRO A 15 45.75 18.96 1.05
N LEU A 16 45.79 18.13 0.01
CA LEU A 16 45.34 18.45 -1.36
C LEU A 16 43.85 18.81 -1.46
N ILE A 17 43.07 18.48 -0.42
CA ILE A 17 41.63 18.63 -0.37
C ILE A 17 41.28 19.38 0.92
N SER A 18 40.43 20.41 0.80
CA SER A 18 39.96 21.17 1.95
C SER A 18 39.22 20.24 2.93
N ARG A 19 39.33 20.52 4.23
CA ARG A 19 38.63 19.75 5.27
C ARG A 19 37.12 19.64 4.99
N HIS A 20 36.52 20.72 4.48
CA HIS A 20 35.12 20.77 4.09
C HIS A 20 34.79 19.82 2.92
N THR A 21 35.63 19.78 1.89
CA THR A 21 35.45 18.87 0.74
C THR A 21 35.61 17.41 1.17
N ARG A 22 36.52 17.12 2.12
CA ARG A 22 36.71 15.78 2.68
C ARG A 22 35.50 15.33 3.52
N GLU A 23 34.91 16.24 4.29
CA GLU A 23 33.69 15.99 5.06
C GLU A 23 32.49 15.72 4.12
N ILE A 24 32.33 16.50 3.04
CA ILE A 24 31.28 16.25 2.04
C ILE A 24 31.47 14.90 1.34
N LEU A 25 32.69 14.57 0.90
CA LEU A 25 32.99 13.28 0.27
C LEU A 25 32.75 12.10 1.23
N ALA A 26 33.12 12.24 2.50
CA ALA A 26 32.85 11.23 3.52
C ALA A 26 31.33 11.04 3.72
N ASN A 27 30.56 12.13 3.79
CA ASN A 27 29.10 12.09 3.92
C ASN A 27 28.43 11.37 2.74
N TYR A 28 28.85 11.64 1.50
CA TYR A 28 28.34 10.92 0.33
C TYR A 28 28.82 9.46 0.27
N ALA A 29 30.04 9.16 0.73
CA ALA A 29 30.53 7.79 0.82
C ALA A 29 29.69 6.93 1.78
N TYR A 30 29.17 7.50 2.87
CA TYR A 30 28.24 6.81 3.77
C TYR A 30 26.87 6.53 3.14
N LEU A 31 26.43 7.36 2.19
CA LEU A 31 25.19 7.14 1.43
C LEU A 31 25.36 6.13 0.29
N LEU A 32 26.60 5.89 -0.16
CA LEU A 32 26.89 5.06 -1.32
C LEU A 32 26.32 3.63 -1.23
N PRO A 33 26.47 2.87 -0.12
CA PRO A 33 25.91 1.52 -0.02
C PRO A 33 24.39 1.52 -0.15
N ALA A 34 23.71 2.47 0.48
CA ALA A 34 22.26 2.62 0.38
C ALA A 34 21.83 2.99 -1.06
N ALA A 35 22.55 3.91 -1.70
CA ALA A 35 22.30 4.31 -3.08
C ALA A 35 22.51 3.17 -4.08
N ILE A 36 23.56 2.35 -3.89
CA ILE A 36 23.81 1.16 -4.72
C ILE A 36 22.69 0.13 -4.53
N CYS A 37 22.30 -0.15 -3.28
CA CYS A 37 21.20 -1.07 -2.99
C CYS A 37 19.89 -0.60 -3.61
N LEU A 38 19.50 0.67 -3.44
CA LEU A 38 18.28 1.24 -4.03
C LEU A 38 18.36 1.28 -5.57
N GLY A 39 19.50 1.67 -6.11
CA GLY A 39 19.75 1.69 -7.56
C GLY A 39 19.59 0.31 -8.19
N GLY A 40 20.19 -0.72 -7.57
CA GLY A 40 20.13 -2.09 -8.08
C GLY A 40 18.79 -2.79 -7.87
N THR A 41 18.11 -2.55 -6.74
CA THR A 41 16.89 -3.28 -6.37
C THR A 41 15.59 -2.59 -6.78
N VAL A 42 15.60 -1.27 -6.94
CA VAL A 42 14.40 -0.48 -7.29
C VAL A 42 14.55 0.14 -8.67
N LEU A 43 15.58 0.96 -8.88
CA LEU A 43 15.69 1.74 -10.10
C LEU A 43 15.98 0.87 -11.33
N PHE A 44 16.89 -0.10 -11.21
CA PHE A 44 17.25 -0.99 -12.32
C PHE A 44 16.06 -1.84 -12.82
N PRO A 45 15.26 -2.53 -11.97
CA PRO A 45 14.08 -3.25 -12.43
C PRO A 45 13.03 -2.35 -13.10
N ILE A 46 12.83 -1.13 -12.60
CA ILE A 46 11.91 -0.15 -13.21
C ILE A 46 12.38 0.21 -14.61
N LEU A 47 13.65 0.57 -14.78
CA LEU A 47 14.22 0.89 -16.10
C LEU A 47 14.17 -0.31 -17.04
N LYS A 48 14.42 -1.51 -16.53
CA LYS A 48 14.31 -2.75 -17.30
C LYS A 48 12.88 -3.02 -17.75
N ALA A 49 11.88 -2.82 -16.88
CA ALA A 49 10.47 -2.94 -17.23
C ALA A 49 10.05 -1.90 -18.30
N MET A 50 10.48 -0.64 -18.13
CA MET A 50 10.28 0.39 -19.17
C MET A 50 10.92 0.00 -20.49
N HIS A 51 12.14 -0.52 -20.49
CA HIS A 51 12.78 -1.01 -21.70
C HIS A 51 11.98 -2.17 -22.31
N MET A 52 11.62 -3.18 -21.51
CA MET A 52 10.90 -4.38 -21.95
C MET A 52 9.51 -4.06 -22.52
N SER A 53 8.83 -3.04 -22.01
CA SER A 53 7.53 -2.60 -22.54
C SER A 53 7.58 -2.12 -24.00
N LEU A 54 8.76 -1.76 -24.51
CA LEU A 54 8.96 -1.34 -25.89
C LEU A 54 9.25 -2.50 -26.86
N TYR A 55 9.32 -3.73 -26.35
CA TYR A 55 9.63 -4.93 -27.12
C TYR A 55 8.44 -5.88 -27.14
N HIS A 56 8.31 -6.59 -28.26
CA HIS A 56 7.52 -7.81 -28.28
C HIS A 56 8.35 -8.89 -27.59
N HIS A 57 8.00 -9.25 -26.36
CA HIS A 57 8.74 -10.23 -25.57
C HIS A 57 7.80 -11.27 -24.99
N VAL A 58 7.53 -12.29 -25.80
CA VAL A 58 6.71 -13.44 -25.43
C VAL A 58 7.63 -14.65 -25.32
N LEU A 59 7.77 -15.21 -24.12
CA LEU A 59 8.79 -16.23 -23.84
C LEU A 59 8.55 -17.54 -24.62
N ILE A 60 7.29 -17.84 -24.93
CA ILE A 60 6.90 -19.00 -25.76
C ILE A 60 7.16 -18.79 -27.27
N ARG A 61 7.50 -17.58 -27.70
CA ARG A 61 7.87 -17.23 -29.09
C ARG A 61 9.16 -16.41 -29.10
N PRO A 62 10.30 -16.98 -28.66
CA PRO A 62 11.56 -16.24 -28.52
C PRO A 62 12.09 -15.71 -29.87
N GLN A 63 11.73 -16.35 -30.98
CA GLN A 63 12.07 -15.90 -32.33
C GLN A 63 11.42 -14.56 -32.72
N ASP A 64 10.31 -14.19 -32.08
CA ASP A 64 9.59 -12.95 -32.35
C ASP A 64 10.04 -11.81 -31.42
N TYR A 65 11.21 -11.94 -30.76
CA TYR A 65 11.76 -10.88 -29.93
C TYR A 65 12.27 -9.72 -30.79
N ARG A 66 11.51 -8.63 -30.82
CA ARG A 66 11.84 -7.43 -31.60
C ARG A 66 11.35 -6.16 -30.93
N PHE A 67 12.03 -5.06 -31.22
CA PHE A 67 11.59 -3.74 -30.82
C PHE A 67 10.32 -3.35 -31.58
N ILE A 68 9.26 -2.99 -30.87
CA ILE A 68 7.97 -2.57 -31.44
C ILE A 68 7.56 -1.15 -31.02
N GLY A 69 8.47 -0.40 -30.37
CA GLY A 69 8.19 0.94 -29.86
C GLY A 69 6.98 0.93 -28.93
N LEU A 70 5.98 1.76 -29.23
CA LEU A 70 4.76 1.86 -28.41
C LEU A 70 3.68 0.80 -28.73
N GLY A 71 4.01 -0.25 -29.49
CA GLY A 71 3.02 -1.25 -29.95
C GLY A 71 2.23 -1.91 -28.83
N ASN A 72 2.86 -2.23 -27.70
CA ASN A 72 2.14 -2.80 -26.54
C ASN A 72 1.16 -1.80 -25.91
N TYR A 73 1.46 -0.50 -25.92
CA TYR A 73 0.55 0.53 -25.39
C TYR A 73 -0.69 0.70 -26.27
N VAL A 74 -0.53 0.59 -27.59
CA VAL A 74 -1.68 0.57 -28.52
C VAL A 74 -2.54 -0.66 -28.26
N ARG A 75 -1.92 -1.85 -28.13
CA ARG A 75 -2.61 -3.09 -27.75
C ARG A 75 -3.38 -2.94 -26.44
N MET A 76 -2.76 -2.32 -25.43
CA MET A 76 -3.38 -2.11 -24.12
C MET A 76 -4.62 -1.22 -24.19
N VAL A 77 -4.56 -0.12 -24.95
CA VAL A 77 -5.73 0.78 -25.11
C VAL A 77 -6.87 0.10 -25.86
N GLN A 78 -6.55 -0.83 -26.76
CA GLN A 78 -7.53 -1.61 -27.53
C GLN A 78 -8.04 -2.86 -26.80
N ASP A 79 -7.43 -3.23 -25.66
CA ASP A 79 -7.77 -4.42 -24.90
C ASP A 79 -8.96 -4.15 -23.94
N PRO A 80 -10.14 -4.75 -24.17
CA PRO A 80 -11.29 -4.60 -23.28
C PRO A 80 -11.02 -5.12 -21.86
N THR A 81 -10.14 -6.11 -21.72
CA THR A 81 -9.76 -6.70 -20.43
C THR A 81 -8.99 -5.70 -19.58
N PHE A 82 -8.10 -4.91 -20.18
CA PHE A 82 -7.41 -3.82 -19.49
C PHE A 82 -8.39 -2.83 -18.86
N TRP A 83 -9.39 -2.35 -19.62
CA TRP A 83 -10.37 -1.40 -19.11
C TRP A 83 -11.27 -1.99 -18.02
N LEU A 84 -11.67 -3.26 -18.17
CA LEU A 84 -12.40 -3.99 -17.14
C LEU A 84 -11.60 -4.09 -15.85
N THR A 85 -10.34 -4.53 -15.94
CA THR A 85 -9.47 -4.69 -14.76
C THR A 85 -9.13 -3.36 -14.11
N LEU A 86 -9.00 -2.28 -14.89
CA LEU A 86 -8.82 -0.93 -14.38
C LEU A 86 -10.05 -0.47 -13.57
N LYS A 87 -11.27 -0.66 -14.12
CA LYS A 87 -12.53 -0.39 -13.41
C LYS A 87 -12.62 -1.21 -12.11
N ASN A 88 -12.32 -2.50 -12.18
CA ASN A 88 -12.32 -3.39 -11.03
C ASN A 88 -11.32 -2.93 -9.97
N SER A 89 -10.15 -2.45 -10.37
CA SER A 89 -9.12 -1.92 -9.46
C SER A 89 -9.62 -0.70 -8.70
N PHE A 90 -10.33 0.21 -9.37
CA PHE A 90 -10.95 1.36 -8.70
C PHE A 90 -12.05 0.94 -7.71
N ILE A 91 -12.92 0.01 -8.10
CA ILE A 91 -13.97 -0.53 -7.22
C ILE A 91 -13.34 -1.20 -5.99
N TRP A 92 -12.35 -2.06 -6.22
CA TRP A 92 -11.57 -2.77 -5.22
C TRP A 92 -10.96 -1.81 -4.20
N VAL A 93 -10.21 -0.81 -4.67
CA VAL A 93 -9.55 0.17 -3.81
C VAL A 93 -10.55 1.04 -3.08
N PHE A 94 -11.55 1.58 -3.77
CA PHE A 94 -12.53 2.49 -3.18
C PHE A 94 -13.27 1.85 -2.01
N TRP A 95 -13.86 0.67 -2.23
CA TRP A 95 -14.62 -0.02 -1.18
C TRP A 95 -13.73 -0.55 -0.08
N SER A 96 -12.58 -1.14 -0.43
CA SER A 96 -11.63 -1.63 0.56
C SER A 96 -11.16 -0.52 1.48
N VAL A 97 -10.61 0.57 0.92
CA VAL A 97 -9.98 1.63 1.73
C VAL A 97 -11.02 2.41 2.52
N SER A 98 -12.17 2.76 1.91
CA SER A 98 -13.20 3.53 2.60
C SER A 98 -13.77 2.79 3.81
N LEU A 99 -14.06 1.49 3.66
CA LEU A 99 -14.60 0.69 4.75
C LEU A 99 -13.53 0.35 5.79
N GLN A 100 -12.28 0.08 5.38
CA GLN A 100 -11.17 -0.10 6.32
C GLN A 100 -10.91 1.16 7.14
N PHE A 101 -10.96 2.34 6.51
CA PHE A 101 -10.85 3.63 7.21
C PHE A 101 -12.00 3.79 8.19
N PHE A 102 -13.24 3.60 7.75
CA PHE A 102 -14.42 3.78 8.59
C PHE A 102 -14.39 2.88 9.84
N PHE A 103 -14.23 1.57 9.63
CA PHE A 103 -14.20 0.60 10.74
C PHE A 103 -12.92 0.72 11.58
N GLY A 104 -11.77 1.05 10.96
CA GLY A 104 -10.53 1.32 11.66
C GLY A 104 -10.63 2.57 12.54
N PHE A 105 -11.24 3.64 12.05
CA PHE A 105 -11.49 4.87 12.81
C PHE A 105 -12.41 4.60 14.00
N LEU A 106 -13.51 3.88 13.79
CA LEU A 106 -14.41 3.47 14.87
C LEU A 106 -13.68 2.63 15.93
N MET A 107 -12.89 1.66 15.49
CA MET A 107 -12.06 0.84 16.37
C MET A 107 -11.04 1.69 17.14
N ALA A 108 -10.40 2.66 16.50
CA ALA A 108 -9.46 3.57 17.14
C ALA A 108 -10.12 4.39 18.26
N LEU A 109 -11.33 4.92 18.02
CA LEU A 109 -12.09 5.65 19.05
C LEU A 109 -12.44 4.76 20.24
N LEU A 110 -12.92 3.55 19.98
CA LEU A 110 -13.23 2.57 21.04
C LEU A 110 -11.97 2.23 21.84
N LEU A 111 -10.87 1.95 21.15
CA LEU A 111 -9.57 1.65 21.75
C LEU A 111 -8.89 2.87 22.37
N ASN A 112 -9.38 4.09 22.14
CA ASN A 112 -8.86 5.29 22.80
C ASN A 112 -9.42 5.43 24.23
N GLY A 113 -10.63 4.93 24.47
CA GLY A 113 -11.29 4.94 25.78
C GLY A 113 -10.54 4.14 26.85
N GLN A 114 -10.79 4.50 28.12
CA GLN A 114 -10.29 3.77 29.27
C GLN A 114 -11.28 2.67 29.68
N PHE A 115 -10.93 1.41 29.44
CA PHE A 115 -11.74 0.25 29.86
C PHE A 115 -10.86 -0.95 30.23
N LYS A 116 -11.40 -1.86 31.05
CA LYS A 116 -10.70 -3.07 31.50
C LYS A 116 -10.48 -4.02 30.31
N GLY A 117 -9.25 -4.50 30.13
CA GLY A 117 -8.91 -5.42 29.03
C GLY A 117 -8.47 -4.76 27.72
N ARG A 118 -8.33 -3.42 27.67
CA ARG A 118 -7.90 -2.66 26.49
C ARG A 118 -6.66 -3.23 25.78
N ALA A 119 -5.67 -3.71 26.53
CA ALA A 119 -4.47 -4.32 25.97
C ALA A 119 -4.77 -5.59 25.16
N ILE A 120 -5.67 -6.44 25.65
CA ILE A 120 -6.08 -7.67 24.96
C ILE A 120 -6.79 -7.33 23.65
N PHE A 121 -7.73 -6.37 23.67
CA PHE A 121 -8.43 -5.94 22.45
C PHE A 121 -7.49 -5.32 21.41
N ARG A 122 -6.48 -4.54 21.83
CA ARG A 122 -5.43 -4.04 20.93
C ARG A 122 -4.66 -5.18 20.26
N THR A 123 -4.28 -6.21 21.03
CA THR A 123 -3.57 -7.39 20.50
C THR A 123 -4.44 -8.19 19.53
N ILE A 124 -5.70 -8.46 19.88
CA ILE A 124 -6.63 -9.20 19.00
C ILE A 124 -6.86 -8.43 17.69
N ASN A 125 -7.07 -7.11 17.79
CA ASN A 125 -7.23 -6.27 16.61
C ASN A 125 -6.00 -6.30 15.71
N LEU A 126 -4.80 -6.48 16.25
CA LEU A 126 -3.56 -6.57 15.46
C LEU A 126 -3.39 -7.87 14.68
N LEU A 127 -4.02 -8.96 15.12
CA LEU A 127 -3.80 -10.31 14.57
C LEU A 127 -4.02 -10.39 13.05
N PRO A 128 -5.10 -9.87 12.45
CA PRO A 128 -5.34 -10.00 11.01
C PRO A 128 -4.22 -9.42 10.15
N TRP A 129 -3.55 -8.37 10.62
CA TRP A 129 -2.51 -7.68 9.88
C TRP A 129 -1.16 -8.42 9.88
N ILE A 130 -0.88 -9.16 10.95
CA ILE A 130 0.38 -9.91 11.13
C ILE A 130 0.39 -11.15 10.23
N ILE A 131 -0.78 -11.71 9.91
CA ILE A 131 -0.89 -12.92 9.08
C ILE A 131 -0.47 -12.59 7.63
N PRO A 132 0.40 -13.41 7.00
CA PRO A 132 0.77 -13.26 5.60
C PRO A 132 -0.45 -13.25 4.68
N GLY A 133 -0.41 -12.43 3.63
CA GLY A 133 -1.54 -12.22 2.72
C GLY A 133 -2.10 -13.50 2.09
N VAL A 134 -1.20 -14.38 1.64
CA VAL A 134 -1.55 -15.69 1.07
C VAL A 134 -2.26 -16.59 2.09
N VAL A 135 -1.82 -16.56 3.36
CA VAL A 135 -2.47 -17.36 4.42
C VAL A 135 -3.87 -16.82 4.71
N VAL A 136 -4.05 -15.50 4.73
CA VAL A 136 -5.39 -14.88 4.83
C VAL A 136 -6.28 -15.33 3.67
N ALA A 137 -5.74 -15.32 2.45
CA ALA A 137 -6.47 -15.75 1.25
C ALA A 137 -6.98 -17.19 1.38
N LEU A 138 -6.10 -18.13 1.77
CA LEU A 138 -6.46 -19.55 1.95
C LEU A 138 -7.51 -19.77 3.06
N ILE A 139 -7.37 -19.05 4.18
CA ILE A 139 -8.35 -19.11 5.29
C ILE A 139 -9.72 -18.66 4.78
N TRP A 140 -9.78 -17.54 4.06
CA TRP A 140 -11.04 -17.00 3.57
C TRP A 140 -11.63 -17.81 2.41
N GLU A 141 -10.79 -18.38 1.54
CA GLU A 141 -11.23 -19.35 0.53
C GLU A 141 -11.92 -20.54 1.20
N TYR A 142 -11.34 -21.09 2.28
CA TYR A 142 -11.97 -22.14 3.09
C TYR A 142 -13.29 -21.66 3.73
N ILE A 143 -13.31 -20.46 4.32
CA ILE A 143 -14.52 -19.88 4.93
C ILE A 143 -15.66 -19.76 3.91
N TYR A 144 -15.32 -19.40 2.67
CA TYR A 144 -16.26 -19.22 1.57
C TYR A 144 -16.65 -20.51 0.84
N GLN A 145 -16.17 -21.68 1.25
CA GLN A 145 -16.55 -22.93 0.62
C GLN A 145 -18.07 -23.15 0.68
N PRO A 146 -18.75 -23.44 -0.46
CA PRO A 146 -20.20 -23.62 -0.50
C PRO A 146 -20.65 -24.76 0.43
N ASN A 147 -19.96 -25.89 0.35
CA ASN A 147 -20.45 -27.16 0.90
C ASN A 147 -20.05 -27.39 2.36
N TYR A 148 -18.88 -26.91 2.78
CA TYR A 148 -18.31 -27.17 4.10
C TYR A 148 -17.67 -25.93 4.74
N GLY A 149 -17.88 -24.74 4.14
CA GLY A 149 -17.36 -23.49 4.68
C GLY A 149 -18.19 -23.03 5.89
N PRO A 150 -17.53 -22.58 6.98
CA PRO A 150 -18.22 -22.13 8.18
C PRO A 150 -19.19 -20.97 7.95
N LEU A 151 -18.97 -20.11 6.94
CA LEU A 151 -19.87 -18.99 6.67
C LEU A 151 -21.25 -19.48 6.21
N ASN A 152 -21.29 -20.40 5.24
CA ASN A 152 -22.54 -20.97 4.75
C ASN A 152 -23.23 -21.78 5.84
N ASP A 153 -22.49 -22.59 6.62
CA ASP A 153 -23.06 -23.34 7.75
C ASP A 153 -23.73 -22.40 8.78
N LEU A 154 -23.05 -21.32 9.17
CA LEU A 154 -23.59 -20.35 10.12
C LEU A 154 -24.85 -19.66 9.58
N LEU A 155 -24.81 -19.18 8.33
CA LEU A 155 -25.96 -18.48 7.72
C LEU A 155 -27.18 -19.40 7.55
N ARG A 156 -26.96 -20.69 7.30
CA ARG A 156 -28.04 -21.69 7.27
C ARG A 156 -28.62 -21.94 8.65
N ARG A 157 -27.78 -22.07 9.69
CA ARG A 157 -28.24 -22.30 11.08
C ARG A 157 -29.06 -21.14 11.64
N VAL A 158 -28.70 -19.90 11.29
CA VAL A 158 -29.43 -18.69 11.71
C VAL A 158 -30.70 -18.45 10.86
N GLY A 159 -30.92 -19.26 9.83
CA GLY A 159 -32.11 -19.19 8.97
C GLY A 159 -32.07 -18.07 7.92
N TRP A 160 -30.91 -17.42 7.73
CA TRP A 160 -30.71 -16.36 6.72
C TRP A 160 -30.42 -16.93 5.32
N MET A 161 -30.18 -18.23 5.21
CA MET A 161 -29.86 -18.91 3.96
C MET A 161 -30.55 -20.26 3.87
N ARG A 162 -31.15 -20.56 2.70
CA ARG A 162 -31.78 -21.86 2.42
C ARG A 162 -30.85 -22.79 1.64
N GLU A 163 -30.21 -22.25 0.62
CA GLU A 163 -29.32 -22.96 -0.32
C GLU A 163 -27.87 -22.45 -0.14
N PRO A 164 -26.85 -23.33 -0.18
CA PRO A 164 -25.46 -22.89 -0.12
C PRO A 164 -25.09 -21.89 -1.23
N VAL A 165 -24.37 -20.83 -0.88
CA VAL A 165 -23.92 -19.82 -1.84
C VAL A 165 -22.47 -20.04 -2.21
N ALA A 166 -22.18 -20.03 -3.52
CA ALA A 166 -20.84 -20.10 -4.06
C ALA A 166 -20.20 -18.72 -4.22
N TRP A 167 -19.82 -18.12 -3.08
CA TRP A 167 -19.35 -16.74 -2.98
C TRP A 167 -18.27 -16.35 -3.99
N LEU A 168 -17.30 -17.23 -4.23
CA LEU A 168 -16.16 -16.96 -5.11
C LEU A 168 -16.39 -17.38 -6.57
N SER A 169 -17.43 -18.18 -6.84
CA SER A 169 -17.77 -18.67 -8.18
C SER A 169 -18.90 -17.89 -8.85
N ASP A 170 -19.62 -17.06 -8.09
CA ASP A 170 -20.66 -16.17 -8.59
C ASP A 170 -20.05 -14.81 -9.00
N PRO A 171 -20.23 -14.36 -10.26
CA PRO A 171 -19.66 -13.10 -10.74
C PRO A 171 -20.14 -11.83 -10.00
N GLY A 172 -21.34 -11.87 -9.43
CA GLY A 172 -21.90 -10.76 -8.65
C GLY A 172 -21.39 -10.71 -7.21
N LEU A 173 -20.98 -11.86 -6.65
CA LEU A 173 -20.55 -11.99 -5.25
C LEU A 173 -19.03 -12.07 -5.06
N ALA A 174 -18.28 -12.51 -6.08
CA ALA A 174 -16.85 -12.74 -5.94
C ALA A 174 -16.07 -11.47 -5.55
N MET A 175 -16.35 -10.33 -6.21
CA MET A 175 -15.70 -9.06 -5.88
C MET A 175 -16.07 -8.56 -4.46
N PRO A 176 -17.35 -8.50 -4.06
CA PRO A 176 -17.73 -8.22 -2.67
C PRO A 176 -17.06 -9.14 -1.64
N ALA A 177 -16.94 -10.45 -1.92
CA ALA A 177 -16.31 -11.41 -1.03
C ALA A 177 -14.82 -11.11 -0.82
N VAL A 178 -14.05 -10.92 -1.91
CA VAL A 178 -12.62 -10.58 -1.77
C VAL A 178 -12.42 -9.22 -1.11
N VAL A 179 -13.31 -8.24 -1.38
CA VAL A 179 -13.27 -6.92 -0.73
C VAL A 179 -13.51 -7.06 0.77
N LEU A 180 -14.48 -7.87 1.19
CA LEU A 180 -14.76 -8.14 2.61
C LEU A 180 -13.54 -8.74 3.32
N THR A 181 -12.89 -9.73 2.70
CA THR A 181 -11.64 -10.30 3.20
C THR A 181 -10.56 -9.24 3.38
N ASN A 182 -10.37 -8.37 2.38
CA ASN A 182 -9.38 -7.29 2.47
C ASN A 182 -9.75 -6.27 3.54
N ILE A 183 -11.04 -5.96 3.73
CA ILE A 183 -11.51 -5.07 4.80
C ILE A 183 -11.13 -5.61 6.16
N TRP A 184 -11.49 -6.87 6.44
CA TRP A 184 -11.15 -7.52 7.70
C TRP A 184 -9.65 -7.45 8.00
N ARG A 185 -8.81 -7.73 6.99
CA ARG A 185 -7.35 -7.65 7.12
C ARG A 185 -6.84 -6.22 7.32
N GLY A 186 -7.47 -5.22 6.70
CA GLY A 186 -6.97 -3.85 6.61
C GLY A 186 -7.40 -2.91 7.75
N ILE A 187 -8.50 -3.23 8.46
CA ILE A 187 -8.97 -2.47 9.64
C ILE A 187 -7.86 -2.17 10.66
N PRO A 188 -6.99 -3.13 11.04
CA PRO A 188 -6.01 -2.93 12.11
C PRO A 188 -5.03 -1.80 11.83
N PHE A 189 -4.64 -1.63 10.56
CA PHE A 189 -3.72 -0.58 10.14
C PHE A 189 -4.29 0.81 10.44
N PHE A 190 -5.51 1.10 9.98
CA PHE A 190 -6.17 2.38 10.27
C PHE A 190 -6.41 2.55 11.76
N ALA A 191 -6.87 1.50 12.44
CA ALA A 191 -7.12 1.55 13.87
C ALA A 191 -5.89 2.01 14.67
N ILE A 192 -4.71 1.49 14.35
CA ILE A 192 -3.48 1.80 15.07
C ILE A 192 -2.93 3.17 14.69
N MET A 193 -2.92 3.51 13.40
CA MET A 193 -2.45 4.82 12.95
C MET A 193 -3.28 5.94 13.57
N ILE A 194 -4.61 5.80 13.54
CA ILE A 194 -5.54 6.79 14.10
C ILE A 194 -5.44 6.80 15.63
N LEU A 195 -5.32 5.64 16.28
CA LEU A 195 -5.13 5.57 17.73
C LEU A 195 -3.84 6.25 18.18
N ALA A 196 -2.72 6.03 17.47
CA ALA A 196 -1.47 6.72 17.76
C ALA A 196 -1.63 8.24 17.62
N GLY A 197 -2.37 8.68 16.59
CA GLY A 197 -2.72 10.09 16.43
C GLY A 197 -3.58 10.65 17.56
N LEU A 198 -4.60 9.90 17.99
CA LEU A 198 -5.46 10.28 19.11
C LEU A 198 -4.66 10.44 20.40
N GLN A 199 -3.69 9.56 20.63
CA GLN A 199 -2.83 9.58 21.81
C GLN A 199 -1.74 10.66 21.78
N ALA A 200 -1.44 11.22 20.60
CA ALA A 200 -0.46 12.30 20.45
C ALA A 200 -1.06 13.69 20.73
N ILE A 201 -2.40 13.80 20.81
CA ILE A 201 -3.07 15.06 21.11
C ILE A 201 -2.96 15.32 22.62
N PRO A 202 -2.38 16.46 23.06
CA PRO A 202 -2.28 16.79 24.47
C PRO A 202 -3.66 16.98 25.12
N ASP A 203 -3.84 16.45 26.34
CA ASP A 203 -5.10 16.55 27.08
C ASP A 203 -5.47 18.01 27.39
N GLU A 204 -4.48 18.90 27.54
CA GLU A 204 -4.63 20.34 27.76
C GLU A 204 -5.50 21.02 26.68
N ILE A 205 -5.42 20.56 25.42
CA ILE A 205 -6.23 21.11 24.32
C ILE A 205 -7.71 20.74 24.52
N TYR A 206 -7.99 19.53 25.01
CA TYR A 206 -9.35 19.09 25.32
C TYR A 206 -9.92 19.79 26.55
N GLU A 207 -9.09 20.06 27.55
CA GLU A 207 -9.47 20.82 28.75
C GLU A 207 -9.81 22.27 28.40
N ALA A 208 -8.96 22.94 27.63
CA ALA A 208 -9.20 24.31 27.15
C ALA A 208 -10.52 24.41 26.38
N ALA A 209 -10.76 23.51 25.43
CA ALA A 209 -12.02 23.47 24.68
C ALA A 209 -13.24 23.22 25.59
N THR A 210 -13.08 22.48 26.69
CA THR A 210 -14.15 22.24 27.65
C THR A 210 -14.46 23.50 28.48
N VAL A 211 -13.43 24.26 28.86
CA VAL A 211 -13.56 25.56 29.53
C VAL A 211 -14.29 26.57 28.63
N ASP A 212 -14.03 26.53 27.32
CA ASP A 212 -14.73 27.34 26.31
C ASP A 212 -16.17 26.86 26.01
N GLY A 213 -16.68 25.86 26.74
CA GLY A 213 -18.04 25.34 26.62
C GLY A 213 -18.26 24.39 25.44
N ALA A 214 -17.20 23.90 24.80
CA ALA A 214 -17.34 22.99 23.66
C ALA A 214 -17.83 21.59 24.11
N GLY A 215 -19.02 21.22 23.65
CA GLY A 215 -19.59 19.88 23.86
C GLY A 215 -18.76 18.77 23.19
N VAL A 216 -19.06 17.50 23.48
CA VAL A 216 -18.33 16.33 22.94
C VAL A 216 -18.29 16.32 21.41
N ILE A 217 -19.43 16.58 20.77
CA ILE A 217 -19.53 16.62 19.30
C ILE A 217 -18.69 17.77 18.74
N GLN A 218 -18.74 18.95 19.36
CA GLN A 218 -17.98 20.11 18.92
C GLN A 218 -16.47 19.89 19.06
N ARG A 219 -16.03 19.29 20.17
CA ARG A 219 -14.62 18.90 20.38
C ARG A 219 -14.15 17.89 19.34
N PHE A 220 -14.99 16.91 18.98
CA PHE A 220 -14.65 15.95 17.93
C PHE A 220 -14.40 16.62 16.58
N TRP A 221 -15.31 17.48 16.12
CA TRP A 221 -15.21 18.12 14.81
C TRP A 221 -14.20 19.28 14.76
N SER A 222 -14.00 19.99 15.87
CA SER A 222 -13.19 21.22 15.91
C SER A 222 -11.77 20.99 16.43
N VAL A 223 -11.53 19.92 17.19
CA VAL A 223 -10.23 19.60 17.78
C VAL A 223 -9.72 18.26 17.26
N THR A 224 -10.42 17.17 17.55
CA THR A 224 -9.92 15.82 17.28
C THR A 224 -9.71 15.56 15.79
N LEU A 225 -10.73 15.78 14.96
CA LEU A 225 -10.66 15.46 13.53
C LEU A 225 -9.64 16.34 12.78
N PRO A 226 -9.55 17.68 13.02
CA PRO A 226 -8.51 18.51 12.43
C PRO A 226 -7.09 18.08 12.82
N MET A 227 -6.84 17.76 14.09
CA MET A 227 -5.52 17.32 14.55
C MET A 227 -5.13 15.93 14.03
N LEU A 228 -6.11 15.06 13.76
CA LEU A 228 -5.87 13.75 13.13
C LEU A 228 -5.66 13.84 11.61
N ARG A 229 -6.00 14.96 10.97
CA ARG A 229 -6.02 15.09 9.51
C ARG A 229 -4.68 14.71 8.85
N PRO A 230 -3.49 15.12 9.36
CA PRO A 230 -2.20 14.71 8.78
C PRO A 230 -2.02 13.18 8.77
N ILE A 231 -2.38 12.52 9.88
CA ILE A 231 -2.26 11.07 10.02
C ILE A 231 -3.26 10.36 9.12
N ILE A 232 -4.50 10.84 9.03
CA ILE A 232 -5.53 10.28 8.14
C ILE A 232 -5.08 10.38 6.68
N VAL A 233 -4.50 11.52 6.28
CA VAL A 233 -3.99 11.75 4.92
C VAL A 233 -2.89 10.75 4.58
N VAL A 234 -1.86 10.65 5.42
CA VAL A 234 -0.73 9.75 5.18
C VAL A 234 -1.15 8.27 5.21
N ALA A 235 -1.98 7.89 6.19
CA ALA A 235 -2.48 6.52 6.31
C ALA A 235 -3.33 6.11 5.10
N THR A 236 -4.22 6.99 4.65
CA THR A 236 -5.10 6.72 3.51
C THR A 236 -4.30 6.63 2.20
N ALA A 237 -3.36 7.54 1.95
CA ALA A 237 -2.47 7.47 0.79
C ALA A 237 -1.70 6.15 0.73
N THR A 238 -1.05 5.81 1.85
CA THR A 238 -0.28 4.57 1.98
C THR A 238 -1.16 3.36 1.71
N ARG A 239 -2.37 3.35 2.28
CA ARG A 239 -3.29 2.22 2.13
C ARG A 239 -3.82 2.09 0.70
N ILE A 240 -4.08 3.19 0.00
CA ILE A 240 -4.47 3.18 -1.41
C ILE A 240 -3.36 2.56 -2.26
N ILE A 241 -2.11 3.02 -2.10
CA ILE A 241 -0.96 2.51 -2.85
C ILE A 241 -0.80 1.00 -2.64
N TRP A 242 -0.89 0.54 -1.39
CA TRP A 242 -0.76 -0.89 -1.07
C TRP A 242 -1.92 -1.70 -1.65
N THR A 243 -3.15 -1.21 -1.52
CA THR A 243 -4.34 -1.95 -1.95
C THR A 243 -4.42 -2.06 -3.47
N PHE A 244 -3.99 -1.03 -4.20
CA PHE A 244 -3.95 -1.04 -5.67
C PHE A 244 -2.99 -2.10 -6.22
N ASN A 245 -1.87 -2.34 -5.52
CA ASN A 245 -0.85 -3.30 -5.90
C ASN A 245 -1.06 -4.70 -5.29
N TYR A 246 -2.16 -4.95 -4.59
CA TYR A 246 -2.35 -6.17 -3.80
C TYR A 246 -2.92 -7.34 -4.63
N ALA A 247 -2.11 -7.87 -5.54
CA ALA A 247 -2.51 -8.96 -6.45
C ALA A 247 -2.73 -10.30 -5.75
N ASP A 248 -1.92 -10.60 -4.72
CA ASP A 248 -1.82 -11.93 -4.10
C ASP A 248 -3.17 -12.45 -3.58
N LEU A 249 -3.93 -11.59 -2.89
CA LEU A 249 -5.20 -11.98 -2.28
C LEU A 249 -6.21 -12.43 -3.33
N ILE A 250 -6.35 -11.65 -4.42
CA ILE A 250 -7.28 -11.97 -5.51
C ILE A 250 -6.77 -13.17 -6.30
N PHE A 251 -5.47 -13.24 -6.55
CA PHE A 251 -4.86 -14.34 -7.29
C PHE A 251 -5.10 -15.69 -6.60
N VAL A 252 -4.88 -15.76 -5.28
CA VAL A 252 -5.08 -16.99 -4.51
C VAL A 252 -6.55 -17.35 -4.38
N MET A 253 -7.42 -16.39 -4.03
CA MET A 253 -8.84 -16.71 -3.77
C MET A 253 -9.64 -17.02 -5.04
N THR A 254 -9.33 -16.37 -6.15
CA THR A 254 -10.20 -16.40 -7.36
C THR A 254 -9.45 -16.47 -8.66
N SER A 255 -8.12 -16.24 -8.66
CA SER A 255 -7.31 -16.08 -9.86
C SER A 255 -7.86 -15.03 -10.85
N GLY A 256 -8.60 -14.03 -10.35
CA GLY A 256 -9.26 -12.99 -11.14
C GLY A 256 -10.68 -13.36 -11.64
N GLY A 257 -11.12 -14.59 -11.42
CA GLY A 257 -12.43 -15.08 -11.85
C GLY A 257 -13.60 -14.75 -10.90
N PRO A 258 -14.81 -15.20 -11.27
CA PRO A 258 -15.18 -15.81 -12.55
C PRO A 258 -15.26 -14.76 -13.66
N ALA A 259 -14.93 -15.13 -14.92
CA ALA A 259 -15.03 -14.24 -16.09
C ALA A 259 -14.41 -12.83 -15.88
N ASN A 260 -13.22 -12.77 -15.28
CA ASN A 260 -12.50 -11.54 -14.95
C ASN A 260 -13.21 -10.60 -13.95
N ALA A 261 -14.24 -11.09 -13.24
CA ALA A 261 -15.06 -10.27 -12.33
C ALA A 261 -14.28 -9.69 -11.15
N THR A 262 -13.26 -10.40 -10.63
CA THR A 262 -12.40 -9.91 -9.55
C THR A 262 -11.05 -9.42 -10.04
N GLN A 263 -10.73 -9.62 -11.31
CA GLN A 263 -9.42 -9.33 -11.85
C GLN A 263 -9.14 -7.81 -11.79
N ILE A 264 -8.12 -7.45 -11.02
CA ILE A 264 -7.56 -6.09 -10.95
C ILE A 264 -6.31 -6.00 -11.81
N THR A 265 -5.86 -4.79 -12.12
CA THR A 265 -4.76 -4.54 -13.06
C THR A 265 -3.44 -5.17 -12.60
N SER A 266 -3.19 -5.24 -11.29
CA SER A 266 -2.01 -5.92 -10.73
C SER A 266 -2.09 -7.45 -10.88
N THR A 267 -3.24 -8.07 -10.63
CA THR A 267 -3.46 -9.51 -10.92
C THR A 267 -3.40 -9.80 -12.43
N TYR A 268 -3.93 -8.91 -13.27
CA TYR A 268 -3.84 -9.04 -14.72
C TYR A 268 -2.39 -9.01 -15.22
N THR A 269 -1.59 -8.09 -14.68
CA THR A 269 -0.15 -8.01 -14.94
C THR A 269 0.56 -9.31 -14.55
N LEU A 270 0.22 -9.86 -13.39
CA LEU A 270 0.79 -11.12 -12.90
C LEU A 270 0.46 -12.28 -13.84
N LEU A 271 -0.80 -12.40 -14.27
CA LEU A 271 -1.23 -13.44 -15.20
C LEU A 271 -0.56 -13.31 -16.58
N GLN A 272 -0.40 -12.09 -17.09
CA GLN A 272 0.34 -11.88 -18.34
C GLN A 272 1.81 -12.30 -18.24
N ALA A 273 2.46 -12.02 -17.10
CA ALA A 273 3.86 -12.38 -16.89
C ALA A 273 4.08 -13.88 -16.67
N TYR A 274 3.21 -14.54 -15.89
CA TYR A 274 3.46 -15.89 -15.39
C TYR A 274 2.59 -16.98 -16.03
N SER A 275 1.43 -16.64 -16.57
CA SER A 275 0.56 -17.59 -17.27
C SER A 275 0.72 -17.49 -18.78
N ASP A 276 0.60 -16.27 -19.33
CA ASP A 276 0.71 -16.05 -20.78
C ASP A 276 2.17 -15.89 -21.23
N LEU A 277 3.10 -15.69 -20.28
CA LEU A 277 4.52 -15.49 -20.50
C LEU A 277 4.84 -14.34 -21.48
N ASP A 278 3.94 -13.35 -21.54
CA ASP A 278 4.07 -12.12 -22.33
C ASP A 278 4.64 -11.01 -21.43
N PHE A 279 5.96 -11.06 -21.22
CA PHE A 279 6.65 -10.08 -20.38
C PHE A 279 6.66 -8.68 -21.00
N GLY A 280 6.61 -8.55 -22.34
CA GLY A 280 6.53 -7.24 -23.00
C GLY A 280 5.22 -6.53 -22.65
N TYR A 281 4.10 -7.25 -22.75
CA TYR A 281 2.79 -6.72 -22.39
C TYR A 281 2.65 -6.54 -20.86
N ALA A 282 3.11 -7.50 -20.05
CA ALA A 282 3.10 -7.35 -18.59
C ALA A 282 3.95 -6.16 -18.10
N ALA A 283 5.11 -5.91 -18.72
CA ALA A 283 5.92 -4.73 -18.44
C ALA A 283 5.19 -3.44 -18.82
N THR A 284 4.43 -3.44 -19.93
CA THR A 284 3.59 -2.30 -20.33
C THR A 284 2.51 -2.00 -19.30
N LEU A 285 1.81 -3.03 -18.82
CA LEU A 285 0.83 -2.92 -17.74
C LEU A 285 1.46 -2.38 -16.44
N SER A 286 2.67 -2.84 -16.10
CA SER A 286 3.42 -2.36 -14.93
C SER A 286 3.81 -0.88 -15.05
N VAL A 287 4.24 -0.45 -16.24
CA VAL A 287 4.62 0.95 -16.49
C VAL A 287 3.40 1.87 -16.43
N ILE A 288 2.26 1.48 -17.02
CA ILE A 288 1.05 2.31 -16.92
C ILE A 288 0.54 2.37 -15.48
N LEU A 289 0.61 1.26 -14.73
CA LEU A 289 0.29 1.20 -13.30
C LEU A 289 1.14 2.21 -12.50
N LEU A 290 2.46 2.24 -12.76
CA LEU A 290 3.37 3.21 -12.16
C LEU A 290 2.93 4.65 -12.47
N VAL A 291 2.62 4.96 -13.74
CA VAL A 291 2.16 6.30 -14.14
C VAL A 291 0.85 6.68 -13.44
N ILE A 292 -0.12 5.78 -13.40
CA ILE A 292 -1.40 6.01 -12.71
C ILE A 292 -1.15 6.30 -11.22
N MET A 293 -0.27 5.54 -10.56
CA MET A 293 0.07 5.75 -9.15
C MET A 293 0.85 7.04 -8.90
N LEU A 294 1.74 7.44 -9.81
CA LEU A 294 2.42 8.73 -9.71
C LEU A 294 1.45 9.89 -9.85
N VAL A 295 0.54 9.84 -10.83
CA VAL A 295 -0.50 10.86 -11.04
C VAL A 295 -1.42 10.92 -9.83
N PHE A 296 -1.91 9.77 -9.35
CA PHE A 296 -2.72 9.69 -8.14
C PHE A 296 -2.00 10.32 -6.94
N THR A 297 -0.76 9.94 -6.68
CA THR A 297 0.02 10.45 -5.53
C THR A 297 0.25 11.95 -5.64
N ALA A 298 0.61 12.46 -6.82
CA ALA A 298 0.82 13.88 -7.04
C ALA A 298 -0.47 14.70 -6.83
N LEU A 299 -1.60 14.20 -7.35
CA LEU A 299 -2.91 14.84 -7.16
C LEU A 299 -3.37 14.77 -5.70
N TYR A 300 -3.23 13.61 -5.07
CA TYR A 300 -3.58 13.39 -3.67
C TYR A 300 -2.83 14.37 -2.77
N LEU A 301 -1.50 14.42 -2.88
CA LEU A 301 -0.68 15.36 -2.13
C LEU A 301 -1.02 16.81 -2.44
N LYS A 302 -1.28 17.16 -3.71
CA LYS A 302 -1.67 18.54 -4.05
C LYS A 302 -2.98 18.95 -3.38
N LEU A 303 -3.95 18.05 -3.29
CA LEU A 303 -5.24 18.30 -2.63
C LEU A 303 -5.11 18.33 -1.10
N THR A 304 -4.13 17.63 -0.54
CA THR A 304 -3.91 17.52 0.91
C THR A 304 -2.79 18.40 1.46
N LYS A 305 -2.03 19.12 0.64
CA LYS A 305 -0.95 20.05 1.05
C LYS A 305 -1.37 21.11 2.09
N GLY A 306 -2.64 21.52 2.09
CA GLY A 306 -3.17 22.43 3.12
C GLY A 306 -3.34 21.81 4.51
N VAL A 307 -3.07 20.51 4.65
CA VAL A 307 -3.17 19.75 5.91
C VAL A 307 -1.85 19.74 6.69
N GLU A 308 -0.72 19.74 5.98
CA GLU A 308 0.60 19.60 6.59
C GLU A 308 1.12 20.92 7.18
N SER A 309 0.69 22.08 6.66
CA SER A 309 1.19 23.39 7.15
C SER A 309 0.53 23.88 8.44
N VAL A 310 -0.46 23.16 8.99
CA VAL A 310 -1.16 23.52 10.24
C VAL A 310 -0.58 22.78 11.45
N ALA A 311 0.27 21.77 11.22
CA ALA A 311 0.92 20.96 12.25
C ALA A 311 2.35 21.43 12.61
N GLY A 312 2.82 22.53 12.00
CA GLY A 312 4.13 23.13 12.24
C GLY A 312 4.02 24.54 12.79
#